data_AF-A0A2G9UFB2-F1
#
_entry.id   AF-A0A2G9UFB2-F1
#
_cell.length_a   1.000
_cell.length_b   1.000
_cell.length_c   1.000
_cell.angle_alpha   90.00
_cell.angle_beta   90.00
_cell.angle_gamma   90.00
#
_symmetry.space_group_name_H-M   'P 1'
#
loop_
_entity.id
_entity.type
_entity.pdbx_description
1 polymer ?
#
loop_
_entity_poly.entity_id
_entity_poly.type
_entity_poly.pdbx_seq_one_letter_code
_entity_poly.pdbx_strand_id
1 'polypeptide(L)'
;MVDLTWQLAHEAGCTTSRFRPDKPAPSDDANVVACLRKVDALELLAKQRLLEERGMLMDGIVYGPPFVNEDLPIEDFVMECSARPMICSSTRFEFDMWKTEETDDVGSFLRVSHPEQVREKYFYDMSFKDHRHKYLTQASFTNNVMYSTAFTKKGVNVYLMEFEDFSGGGEIAADELVSLFVTTSPHSSHGNLQIHSSDMPFFIGLHMRNFTADDELVDRFYAKSFINFIHGRKPDKDWLPFDPSKRNYYSVEANIEKGIFPSNKLDYHSEIVDYWLHNMTEFDRSLSREADTQLLSEQVDVTPGFSIFRTALSALLFGLSLALVFFILMAVWATFSPQDPPNHEQVPLVHRKETQINRKQTVIVSSLKRR
;
A
#
# COMPACT_ATOMS: atom_id res chain seq x y z
N MET A 1 -5.60 -7.80 -12.86
CA MET A 1 -6.74 -6.96 -12.46
C MET A 1 -7.98 -7.46 -13.17
N VAL A 2 -9.11 -7.58 -12.47
CA VAL A 2 -10.37 -8.02 -13.06
C VAL A 2 -11.07 -6.81 -13.68
N ASP A 3 -11.46 -6.88 -14.96
CA ASP A 3 -12.27 -5.83 -15.60
C ASP A 3 -13.75 -5.99 -15.17
N LEU A 4 -14.14 -5.24 -14.14
CA LEU A 4 -15.49 -5.26 -13.58
C LEU A 4 -16.55 -4.78 -14.59
N THR A 5 -16.19 -3.87 -15.49
CA THR A 5 -17.09 -3.39 -16.54
C THR A 5 -17.45 -4.53 -17.49
N TRP A 6 -16.45 -5.32 -17.90
CA TRP A 6 -16.67 -6.45 -18.79
C TRP A 6 -17.41 -7.61 -18.10
N GLN A 7 -17.15 -7.83 -16.82
CA GLN A 7 -17.89 -8.81 -16.02
C GLN A 7 -19.38 -8.44 -15.89
N LEU A 8 -19.69 -7.18 -15.56
CA LEU A 8 -21.06 -6.70 -15.49
C LEU A 8 -21.75 -6.84 -16.85
N ALA A 9 -21.06 -6.44 -17.92
CA ALA A 9 -21.58 -6.56 -19.27
C ALA A 9 -21.90 -8.00 -19.66
N HIS A 10 -21.07 -8.97 -19.25
CA HIS A 10 -21.35 -10.39 -19.47
C HIS A 10 -22.59 -10.86 -18.69
N GLU A 11 -22.68 -10.51 -17.40
CA GLU A 11 -23.83 -10.90 -16.57
C GLU A 11 -25.16 -10.25 -17.03
N ALA A 12 -25.07 -9.10 -17.70
CA ALA A 12 -26.18 -8.42 -18.37
C ALA A 12 -26.44 -8.90 -19.81
N GLY A 13 -25.68 -9.87 -20.33
CA GLY A 13 -25.85 -10.42 -21.68
C GLY A 13 -25.37 -9.53 -22.82
N CYS A 14 -24.59 -8.49 -22.53
CA CYS A 14 -24.02 -7.56 -23.51
C CYS A 14 -22.72 -8.04 -24.14
N THR A 15 -22.10 -9.09 -23.60
CA THR A 15 -20.92 -9.76 -24.16
C THR A 15 -20.97 -11.25 -23.85
N THR A 16 -20.35 -12.06 -24.71
CA THR A 16 -20.25 -13.52 -24.54
C THR A 16 -19.08 -13.95 -23.66
N SER A 17 -18.18 -13.03 -23.30
CA SER A 17 -16.99 -13.30 -22.49
C SER A 17 -17.00 -12.44 -21.22
N ARG A 18 -16.58 -13.04 -20.10
CA ARG A 18 -16.31 -12.31 -18.85
C ARG A 18 -15.02 -11.51 -18.88
N PHE A 19 -14.14 -11.80 -19.84
CA PHE A 19 -12.85 -11.14 -20.01
C PHE A 19 -12.90 -10.23 -21.22
N ARG A 20 -12.39 -9.01 -21.06
CA ARG A 20 -12.16 -8.09 -22.18
C ARG A 20 -11.13 -8.73 -23.12
N PRO A 21 -11.34 -8.67 -24.44
CA PRO A 21 -10.32 -9.09 -25.40
C PRO A 21 -9.01 -8.30 -25.18
N ASP A 22 -7.85 -8.93 -25.38
CA ASP A 22 -6.54 -8.27 -25.22
C ASP A 22 -6.34 -7.08 -26.20
N LYS A 23 -7.08 -7.10 -27.31
CA LYS A 23 -7.09 -6.05 -28.34
C LYS A 23 -8.54 -5.79 -28.77
N PRO A 24 -9.34 -5.08 -27.95
CA PRO A 24 -10.69 -4.75 -28.34
C PRO A 24 -10.61 -3.78 -29.52
N ALA A 25 -11.46 -3.98 -30.53
CA ALA A 25 -11.68 -2.92 -31.50
C ALA A 25 -12.31 -1.73 -30.78
N PRO A 26 -12.04 -0.47 -31.17
CA PRO A 26 -12.69 0.70 -30.55
C PRO A 26 -14.23 0.62 -30.56
N SER A 27 -14.79 -0.12 -31.52
CA SER A 27 -16.23 -0.41 -31.59
C SER A 27 -16.73 -1.35 -30.49
N ASP A 28 -15.89 -2.22 -29.95
CA ASP A 28 -16.30 -3.26 -28.99
C ASP A 28 -16.74 -2.63 -27.67
N ASP A 29 -15.97 -1.67 -27.16
CA ASP A 29 -16.33 -0.91 -25.96
C ASP A 29 -17.60 -0.07 -26.19
N ALA A 30 -17.68 0.61 -27.34
CA ALA A 30 -18.85 1.40 -27.71
C ALA A 30 -20.12 0.53 -27.81
N ASN A 31 -20.00 -0.68 -28.36
CA ASN A 31 -21.09 -1.63 -28.48
C ASN A 31 -21.54 -2.17 -27.12
N VAL A 32 -20.59 -2.53 -26.25
CA VAL A 32 -20.88 -2.97 -24.88
C VAL A 32 -21.60 -1.87 -24.10
N VAL A 33 -21.09 -0.64 -24.14
CA VAL A 33 -21.73 0.51 -23.47
C VAL A 33 -23.11 0.79 -24.06
N ALA A 34 -23.26 0.74 -25.38
CA ALA A 34 -24.55 0.94 -26.05
C ALA A 34 -25.57 -0.15 -25.70
N CYS A 35 -25.12 -1.38 -25.45
CA CYS A 35 -25.97 -2.45 -24.96
C CYS A 35 -26.38 -2.20 -23.50
N LEU A 36 -25.42 -1.93 -22.61
CA LEU A 36 -25.70 -1.70 -21.19
C LEU A 36 -26.69 -0.56 -20.97
N ARG A 37 -26.60 0.52 -21.76
CA ARG A 37 -27.55 1.65 -21.72
C ARG A 37 -29.00 1.29 -22.06
N LYS A 38 -29.25 0.11 -22.64
CA LYS A 38 -30.59 -0.40 -22.97
C LYS A 38 -31.12 -1.39 -21.93
N VAL A 39 -30.26 -1.87 -21.02
CA VAL A 39 -30.66 -2.75 -19.92
C VAL A 39 -31.37 -1.92 -18.86
N ASP A 40 -32.41 -2.50 -18.25
CA ASP A 40 -33.13 -1.84 -17.17
C ASP A 40 -32.20 -1.56 -15.98
N ALA A 41 -32.34 -0.39 -15.36
CA ALA A 41 -31.46 0.04 -14.28
C ALA A 41 -31.55 -0.87 -13.05
N LEU A 42 -32.74 -1.40 -12.72
CA LEU A 42 -32.90 -2.32 -11.59
C LEU A 42 -32.30 -3.69 -11.92
N GLU A 43 -32.35 -4.10 -13.19
CA GLU A 43 -31.66 -5.30 -13.64
C GLU A 43 -30.14 -5.15 -13.51
N LEU A 44 -29.56 -4.04 -13.99
CA LEU A 44 -28.14 -3.75 -13.83
C LEU A 44 -27.72 -3.74 -12.36
N LEU A 45 -28.52 -3.11 -11.49
CA LEU A 45 -28.26 -3.08 -10.06
C LEU A 45 -28.29 -4.48 -9.44
N ALA A 46 -29.25 -5.33 -9.85
CA ALA A 46 -29.30 -6.72 -9.41
C ALA A 46 -28.07 -7.51 -9.87
N LYS A 47 -27.57 -7.28 -11.08
CA LYS A 47 -26.33 -7.91 -11.58
C LYS A 47 -25.09 -7.42 -10.84
N GLN A 48 -24.98 -6.13 -10.58
CA GLN A 48 -23.93 -5.55 -9.76
C GLN A 48 -23.91 -6.20 -8.37
N ARG A 49 -25.05 -6.25 -7.69
CA ARG A 49 -25.16 -6.89 -6.37
C ARG A 49 -24.72 -8.35 -6.39
N LEU A 50 -25.07 -9.11 -7.44
CA LEU A 50 -24.62 -10.49 -7.59
C LEU A 50 -23.11 -10.62 -7.76
N LEU A 51 -22.44 -9.64 -8.37
CA LEU A 51 -20.97 -9.60 -8.46
C LEU A 51 -20.35 -9.24 -7.11
N GLU A 52 -20.91 -8.26 -6.41
CA GLU A 52 -20.46 -7.84 -5.07
C GLU A 52 -20.60 -8.97 -4.03
N GLU A 53 -21.70 -9.73 -4.06
CA GLU A 53 -21.90 -10.92 -3.23
C GLU A 53 -20.87 -12.03 -3.51
N ARG A 54 -20.21 -12.01 -4.68
CA ARG A 54 -19.08 -12.90 -5.03
C ARG A 54 -17.71 -12.29 -4.68
N GLY A 55 -17.68 -11.15 -4.00
CA GLY A 55 -16.45 -10.45 -3.60
C GLY A 55 -15.89 -9.50 -4.67
N MET A 56 -16.64 -9.21 -5.73
CA MET A 56 -16.25 -8.24 -6.75
C MET A 56 -16.93 -6.91 -6.49
N LEU A 57 -16.33 -6.13 -5.59
CA LEU A 57 -16.84 -4.81 -5.22
C LEU A 57 -16.80 -3.88 -6.44
N MET A 58 -17.98 -3.44 -6.90
CA MET A 58 -18.11 -2.38 -7.89
C MET A 58 -18.02 -1.04 -7.16
N ASP A 59 -16.83 -0.75 -6.64
CA ASP A 59 -16.49 0.51 -6.00
C ASP A 59 -15.54 1.31 -6.89
N GLY A 60 -15.61 2.63 -6.77
CA GLY A 60 -14.66 3.54 -7.38
C GLY A 60 -15.29 4.68 -8.20
N ILE A 61 -14.55 5.78 -8.20
CA ILE A 61 -14.78 6.91 -9.10
C ILE A 61 -13.87 6.70 -10.30
N VAL A 62 -14.44 6.72 -11.52
CA VAL A 62 -13.63 6.78 -12.73
C VAL A 62 -13.15 8.23 -12.89
N TYR A 63 -11.87 8.46 -12.59
CA TYR A 63 -11.20 9.70 -12.95
C TYR A 63 -11.03 9.72 -14.47
N GLY A 64 -11.64 10.68 -15.14
CA GLY A 64 -11.46 10.82 -16.58
C GLY A 64 -12.06 12.10 -17.15
N PRO A 65 -11.75 12.43 -18.41
CA PRO A 65 -12.29 13.60 -19.08
C PRO A 65 -13.82 13.60 -19.15
N PRO A 66 -14.49 14.78 -19.11
CA PRO A 66 -13.88 16.11 -19.03
C PRO A 66 -13.56 16.57 -17.60
N PHE A 67 -13.82 15.75 -16.57
CA PHE A 67 -13.74 16.18 -15.17
C PHE A 67 -12.32 16.11 -14.61
N VAL A 68 -11.54 15.13 -15.05
CA VAL A 68 -10.17 14.90 -14.58
C VAL A 68 -9.28 14.64 -15.79
N ASN A 69 -8.15 15.35 -15.85
CA ASN A 69 -7.09 15.01 -16.78
C ASN A 69 -6.25 13.88 -16.17
N GLU A 70 -6.32 12.69 -16.75
CA GLU A 70 -5.62 11.50 -16.26
C GLU A 70 -4.09 11.69 -16.27
N ASP A 71 -3.58 12.49 -17.22
CA ASP A 71 -2.17 12.79 -17.37
C ASP A 71 -1.65 13.83 -16.36
N LEU A 72 -2.56 14.49 -15.61
CA LEU A 72 -2.17 15.51 -14.64
C LEU A 72 -1.84 14.86 -13.27
N PRO A 73 -0.63 15.09 -12.73
CA PRO A 73 -0.29 14.69 -11.37
C PRO A 73 -1.29 15.26 -10.35
N ILE A 74 -1.55 14.52 -9.26
CA ILE A 74 -2.52 14.98 -8.25
C ILE A 74 -2.11 16.31 -7.63
N GLU A 75 -0.82 16.51 -7.40
CA GLU A 75 -0.28 17.74 -6.83
C GLU A 75 -0.67 18.93 -7.73
N ASP A 76 -0.49 18.79 -9.04
CA ASP A 76 -0.87 19.79 -10.02
C ASP A 76 -2.40 19.97 -10.06
N PHE A 77 -3.18 18.89 -10.03
CA PHE A 77 -4.64 18.98 -9.95
C PHE A 77 -5.12 19.78 -8.72
N VAL A 78 -4.58 19.51 -7.54
CA VAL A 78 -4.93 20.23 -6.31
C VAL A 78 -4.45 21.70 -6.36
N MET A 79 -3.28 21.94 -6.95
CA MET A 79 -2.71 23.28 -7.11
C MET A 79 -3.44 24.11 -8.18
N GLU A 80 -4.03 23.49 -9.18
CA GLU A 80 -4.84 24.16 -10.21
C GLU A 80 -6.27 24.46 -9.76
N CYS A 81 -6.77 23.78 -8.71
CA CYS A 81 -8.11 24.07 -8.16
C CYS A 81 -8.28 25.55 -7.77
N SER A 82 -9.42 26.15 -8.11
CA SER A 82 -9.73 27.53 -7.72
C SER A 82 -9.70 27.71 -6.20
N ALA A 83 -9.08 28.80 -5.73
CA ALA A 83 -9.02 29.13 -4.31
C ALA A 83 -10.45 29.34 -3.73
N ARG A 84 -10.78 28.59 -2.69
CA ARG A 84 -12.05 28.69 -1.96
C ARG A 84 -11.85 28.29 -0.50
N PRO A 85 -12.54 28.96 0.46
CA PRO A 85 -12.57 28.48 1.84
C PRO A 85 -13.03 27.02 1.90
N MET A 86 -12.51 26.26 2.85
CA MET A 86 -12.76 24.82 2.96
C MET A 86 -12.82 24.38 4.42
N ILE A 87 -13.65 23.38 4.70
CA ILE A 87 -13.56 22.56 5.91
C ILE A 87 -13.06 21.18 5.49
N CYS A 88 -12.00 20.71 6.13
CA CYS A 88 -11.54 19.32 6.05
C CYS A 88 -11.84 18.64 7.38
N SER A 89 -12.31 17.39 7.36
CA SER A 89 -12.68 16.67 8.57
C SER A 89 -12.37 15.18 8.46
N SER A 90 -12.29 14.54 9.62
CA SER A 90 -12.28 13.09 9.76
C SER A 90 -12.84 12.71 11.13
N THR A 91 -13.27 11.47 11.27
CA THR A 91 -13.43 10.83 12.57
C THR A 91 -12.08 10.24 13.03
N ARG A 92 -11.90 10.08 14.34
CA ARG A 92 -10.63 9.63 14.94
C ARG A 92 -10.18 8.23 14.49
N PHE A 93 -11.13 7.36 14.20
CA PHE A 93 -10.88 5.97 13.79
C PHE A 93 -11.52 5.71 12.42
N GLU A 94 -11.43 6.70 11.51
CA GLU A 94 -12.11 6.79 10.21
C GLU A 94 -12.37 5.44 9.55
N PHE A 95 -11.34 4.69 9.20
CA PHE A 95 -11.48 3.40 8.53
C PHE A 95 -10.92 2.25 9.36
N ASP A 96 -10.89 2.37 10.69
CA ASP A 96 -10.31 1.32 11.54
C ASP A 96 -11.28 0.12 11.74
N MET A 97 -12.51 0.22 11.24
CA MET A 97 -13.48 -0.89 11.22
C MET A 97 -13.16 -1.98 10.19
N TRP A 98 -12.29 -1.69 9.21
CA TRP A 98 -12.02 -2.61 8.11
C TRP A 98 -11.08 -3.73 8.53
N LYS A 99 -11.48 -4.98 8.26
CA LYS A 99 -10.73 -6.18 8.68
C LYS A 99 -9.52 -6.48 7.79
N THR A 100 -9.56 -6.04 6.53
CA THR A 100 -8.55 -6.37 5.52
C THR A 100 -8.03 -5.10 4.87
N GLU A 101 -6.73 -4.85 4.96
CA GLU A 101 -6.03 -3.72 4.30
C GLU A 101 -5.46 -4.13 2.93
N GLU A 102 -5.60 -5.42 2.57
CA GLU A 102 -5.00 -6.03 1.39
C GLU A 102 -5.62 -5.58 0.07
N THR A 103 -6.82 -5.00 0.10
CA THR A 103 -7.55 -4.53 -1.10
C THR A 103 -7.38 -3.04 -1.38
N ASP A 104 -7.03 -2.25 -0.37
CA ASP A 104 -7.00 -0.78 -0.50
C ASP A 104 -5.64 -0.34 -1.02
N ASP A 105 -5.59 0.44 -2.09
CA ASP A 105 -4.32 0.99 -2.62
C ASP A 105 -4.18 2.47 -2.26
N VAL A 106 -3.62 2.77 -1.08
CA VAL A 106 -3.32 4.15 -0.66
C VAL A 106 -2.26 4.80 -1.54
N GLY A 107 -1.38 4.02 -2.18
CA GLY A 107 -0.50 4.53 -3.22
C GLY A 107 -1.31 5.20 -4.35
N SER A 108 -2.42 4.60 -4.75
CA SER A 108 -3.38 5.20 -5.68
C SER A 108 -4.13 6.40 -5.09
N PHE A 109 -4.50 6.41 -3.80
CA PHE A 109 -5.16 7.57 -3.18
C PHE A 109 -4.24 8.79 -3.04
N LEU A 110 -2.97 8.57 -2.71
CA LEU A 110 -1.94 9.62 -2.66
C LEU A 110 -1.29 9.87 -4.04
N ARG A 111 -1.70 9.10 -5.06
CA ARG A 111 -1.18 9.10 -6.44
C ARG A 111 0.35 9.18 -6.50
N VAL A 112 1.00 8.33 -5.71
CA VAL A 112 2.46 8.13 -5.79
C VAL A 112 2.83 7.53 -7.16
N SER A 113 4.07 7.72 -7.58
CA SER A 113 4.53 7.28 -8.91
C SER A 113 4.68 5.75 -8.99
N HIS A 114 4.98 5.10 -7.86
CA HIS A 114 5.25 3.66 -7.75
C HIS A 114 4.36 3.02 -6.66
N PRO A 115 3.04 2.91 -6.89
CA PRO A 115 2.08 2.50 -5.86
C PRO A 115 2.34 1.10 -5.31
N GLU A 116 2.76 0.15 -6.15
CA GLU A 116 3.08 -1.22 -5.73
C GLU A 116 4.27 -1.26 -4.74
N GLN A 117 5.36 -0.57 -5.08
CA GLN A 117 6.57 -0.53 -4.25
C GLN A 117 6.33 0.24 -2.94
N VAL A 118 5.58 1.35 -3.01
CA VAL A 118 5.15 2.11 -1.83
C VAL A 118 4.31 1.24 -0.90
N ARG A 119 3.39 0.45 -1.45
CA ARG A 119 2.56 -0.50 -0.70
C ARG A 119 3.40 -1.58 -0.03
N GLU A 120 4.32 -2.22 -0.76
CA GLU A 120 5.21 -3.23 -0.21
C GLU A 120 6.06 -2.68 0.95
N LYS A 121 6.64 -1.50 0.76
CA LYS A 121 7.41 -0.83 1.80
C LYS A 121 6.56 -0.49 3.01
N TYR A 122 5.32 -0.02 2.81
CA TYR A 122 4.40 0.23 3.91
C TYR A 122 4.22 -1.00 4.78
N PHE A 123 3.80 -2.14 4.20
CA PHE A 123 3.58 -3.36 4.97
C PHE A 123 4.86 -3.89 5.61
N TYR A 124 6.01 -3.71 4.95
CA TYR A 124 7.31 -4.01 5.54
C TYR A 124 7.58 -3.16 6.80
N ASP A 125 7.54 -1.83 6.69
CA ASP A 125 7.80 -0.92 7.83
C ASP A 125 6.84 -1.19 8.99
N MET A 126 5.58 -1.45 8.64
CA MET A 126 4.50 -1.72 9.57
C MET A 126 4.66 -3.06 10.30
N SER A 127 5.29 -4.08 9.70
CA SER A 127 5.54 -5.36 10.38
C SER A 127 6.39 -5.24 11.65
N PHE A 128 7.05 -4.10 11.86
CA PHE A 128 7.90 -3.80 13.02
C PHE A 128 7.29 -2.79 13.99
N LYS A 129 6.07 -2.30 13.75
CA LYS A 129 5.40 -1.28 14.57
C LYS A 129 4.03 -1.74 15.04
N ASP A 130 3.65 -1.35 16.26
CA ASP A 130 2.27 -1.46 16.70
C ASP A 130 1.44 -0.37 16.01
N HIS A 131 0.33 -0.76 15.38
CA HIS A 131 -0.46 0.15 14.56
C HIS A 131 -1.55 0.78 15.41
N ARG A 132 -1.54 2.11 15.51
CA ARG A 132 -2.70 2.82 16.06
C ARG A 132 -3.86 2.89 15.07
N HIS A 133 -3.58 3.03 13.78
CA HIS A 133 -4.57 3.29 12.73
C HIS A 133 -4.34 2.47 11.47
N LYS A 134 -5.43 2.12 10.79
CA LYS A 134 -5.44 1.37 9.53
C LYS A 134 -4.97 2.20 8.34
N TYR A 135 -4.56 1.51 7.28
CA TYR A 135 -3.96 2.07 6.07
C TYR A 135 -4.80 3.21 5.47
N LEU A 136 -6.11 3.02 5.32
CA LEU A 136 -7.01 4.01 4.74
C LEU A 136 -7.30 5.19 5.70
N THR A 137 -7.31 4.96 7.01
CA THR A 137 -7.39 6.02 8.03
C THR A 137 -6.19 6.96 7.92
N GLN A 138 -4.98 6.39 7.79
CA GLN A 138 -3.76 7.17 7.62
C GLN A 138 -3.77 8.01 6.34
N ALA A 139 -4.30 7.46 5.24
CA ALA A 139 -4.48 8.18 3.97
C ALA A 139 -5.41 9.40 4.14
N SER A 140 -6.50 9.23 4.88
CA SER A 140 -7.48 10.28 5.15
C SER A 140 -6.87 11.44 5.93
N PHE A 141 -6.11 11.15 6.99
CA PHE A 141 -5.39 12.16 7.76
C PHE A 141 -4.35 12.91 6.92
N THR A 142 -3.62 12.17 6.08
CA THR A 142 -2.61 12.73 5.18
C THR A 142 -3.25 13.69 4.17
N ASN A 143 -4.35 13.26 3.53
CA ASN A 143 -5.10 14.09 2.59
C ASN A 143 -5.63 15.37 3.24
N ASN A 144 -6.20 15.27 4.45
CA ASN A 144 -6.66 16.43 5.20
C ASN A 144 -5.57 17.49 5.36
N VAL A 145 -4.32 17.09 5.65
CA VAL A 145 -3.19 18.02 5.74
C VAL A 145 -2.75 18.54 4.37
N MET A 146 -2.68 17.68 3.34
CA MET A 146 -2.29 18.08 1.99
C MET A 146 -3.24 19.14 1.42
N TYR A 147 -4.54 18.87 1.42
CA TYR A 147 -5.55 19.80 0.92
C TYR A 147 -5.59 21.08 1.75
N SER A 148 -5.54 20.97 3.09
CA SER A 148 -5.55 22.17 3.95
C SER A 148 -4.33 23.04 3.70
N THR A 149 -3.15 22.45 3.52
CA THR A 149 -1.92 23.17 3.21
C THR A 149 -1.99 23.85 1.84
N ALA A 150 -2.43 23.12 0.82
CA ALA A 150 -2.50 23.64 -0.55
C ALA A 150 -3.44 24.84 -0.65
N PHE A 151 -4.61 24.79 0.00
CA PHE A 151 -5.58 25.88 -0.03
C PHE A 151 -5.19 27.03 0.90
N THR A 152 -4.63 26.79 2.08
CA THR A 152 -4.10 27.87 2.92
C THR A 152 -3.00 28.67 2.19
N LYS A 153 -2.13 28.00 1.42
CA LYS A 153 -1.10 28.67 0.59
C LYS A 153 -1.69 29.57 -0.51
N LYS A 154 -2.94 29.34 -0.92
CA LYS A 154 -3.68 30.21 -1.86
C LYS A 154 -4.31 31.43 -1.19
N GLY A 155 -4.09 31.63 0.12
CA GLY A 155 -4.59 32.80 0.86
C GLY A 155 -6.05 32.71 1.28
N VAL A 156 -6.64 31.50 1.29
CA VAL A 156 -8.01 31.27 1.76
C VAL A 156 -8.00 30.61 3.15
N ASN A 157 -9.04 30.89 3.93
CA ASN A 157 -9.21 30.26 5.24
C ASN A 157 -9.64 28.80 5.05
N VAL A 158 -8.82 27.87 5.53
CA VAL A 158 -9.17 26.47 5.69
C VAL A 158 -9.38 26.17 7.17
N TYR A 159 -10.31 25.28 7.48
CA TYR A 159 -10.58 24.84 8.84
C TYR A 159 -10.48 23.31 8.89
N LEU A 160 -9.57 22.79 9.70
CA LEU A 160 -9.40 21.34 9.90
C LEU A 160 -10.08 20.91 11.20
N MET A 161 -10.81 19.80 11.16
CA MET A 161 -11.58 19.25 12.27
C MET A 161 -11.31 17.77 12.46
N GLU A 162 -11.38 17.30 13.70
CA GLU A 162 -11.46 15.88 14.04
C GLU A 162 -12.66 15.63 14.95
N PHE A 163 -13.43 14.58 14.66
CA PHE A 163 -14.53 14.15 15.52
C PHE A 163 -14.07 13.07 16.51
N GLU A 164 -14.32 13.31 17.79
CA GLU A 164 -13.93 12.45 18.91
C GLU A 164 -15.08 12.34 19.93
N ASP A 165 -16.01 11.39 19.75
CA ASP A 165 -17.09 11.18 20.72
C ASP A 165 -16.64 10.38 21.96
N PHE A 166 -16.58 11.03 23.11
CA PHE A 166 -16.28 10.41 24.40
C PHE A 166 -17.50 9.88 25.15
N SER A 167 -18.69 9.81 24.51
CA SER A 167 -19.91 9.35 25.16
C SER A 167 -19.67 8.04 25.90
N GLY A 168 -19.55 8.19 27.22
CA GLY A 168 -19.04 7.15 28.09
C GLY A 168 -20.01 5.99 28.17
N GLY A 169 -19.53 4.78 27.92
CA GLY A 169 -20.02 3.57 28.59
C GLY A 169 -21.50 3.24 28.39
N GLY A 170 -22.09 3.54 27.25
CA GLY A 170 -23.21 2.76 26.76
C GLY A 170 -22.65 1.59 25.96
N GLU A 171 -22.90 0.35 26.38
CA GLU A 171 -23.00 -0.79 25.46
C GLU A 171 -24.16 -0.50 24.49
N ILE A 172 -23.98 0.47 23.60
CA ILE A 172 -24.71 0.45 22.35
C ILE A 172 -24.03 -0.68 21.62
N ALA A 173 -24.76 -1.77 21.42
CA ALA A 173 -24.34 -2.81 20.50
C ALA A 173 -23.92 -2.07 19.23
N ALA A 174 -22.62 -2.09 18.92
CA ALA A 174 -22.09 -1.46 17.71
C ALA A 174 -22.95 -1.88 16.51
N ASP A 175 -23.50 -3.10 16.57
CA ASP A 175 -24.51 -3.64 15.68
C ASP A 175 -25.70 -2.72 15.37
N GLU A 176 -26.25 -1.88 16.27
CA GLU A 176 -27.45 -1.08 15.97
C GLU A 176 -27.15 0.25 15.25
N LEU A 177 -26.07 0.95 15.62
CA LEU A 177 -25.63 2.18 14.95
C LEU A 177 -24.89 1.89 13.64
N VAL A 178 -24.09 0.82 13.62
CA VAL A 178 -23.40 0.35 12.41
C VAL A 178 -24.40 -0.28 11.45
N SER A 179 -25.40 -1.07 11.89
CA SER A 179 -26.41 -1.64 10.98
C SER A 179 -27.25 -0.59 10.24
N LEU A 180 -27.45 0.59 10.84
CA LEU A 180 -28.29 1.62 10.23
C LEU A 180 -27.57 2.47 9.16
N PHE A 181 -26.24 2.57 9.19
CA PHE A 181 -25.45 3.35 8.22
C PHE A 181 -24.37 2.56 7.47
N VAL A 182 -23.97 1.40 7.97
CA VAL A 182 -22.87 0.56 7.48
C VAL A 182 -23.38 -0.87 7.35
N THR A 183 -23.90 -1.23 6.18
CA THR A 183 -24.33 -2.60 5.84
C THR A 183 -23.15 -3.56 5.62
N THR A 184 -22.08 -3.47 6.41
CA THR A 184 -20.95 -4.40 6.31
C THR A 184 -20.41 -4.84 7.68
N SER A 185 -20.63 -6.13 7.94
CA SER A 185 -19.96 -7.01 8.90
C SER A 185 -20.43 -6.94 10.38
N PRO A 186 -21.29 -7.87 10.84
CA PRO A 186 -21.91 -7.87 12.17
C PRO A 186 -20.99 -8.28 13.34
N HIS A 187 -19.67 -8.35 13.17
CA HIS A 187 -18.76 -8.91 14.19
C HIS A 187 -17.50 -8.05 14.35
N SER A 188 -17.65 -6.88 14.97
CA SER A 188 -16.55 -6.18 15.65
C SER A 188 -16.90 -6.08 17.14
N SER A 189 -16.48 -7.09 17.90
CA SER A 189 -16.38 -6.99 19.35
C SER A 189 -15.39 -5.87 19.69
N HIS A 190 -15.87 -4.85 20.42
CA HIS A 190 -15.17 -3.65 20.93
C HIS A 190 -15.35 -2.33 20.13
N GLY A 191 -16.51 -1.68 20.29
CA GLY A 191 -16.62 -0.46 21.11
C GLY A 191 -16.03 0.88 20.64
N ASN A 192 -15.63 1.08 19.39
CA ASN A 192 -15.24 2.42 18.92
C ASN A 192 -16.38 3.09 18.13
N LEU A 193 -17.05 4.08 18.75
CA LEU A 193 -18.12 4.88 18.15
C LEU A 193 -17.63 5.99 17.18
N GLN A 194 -16.33 6.13 16.95
CA GLN A 194 -15.71 7.26 16.22
C GLN A 194 -15.13 6.80 14.87
N ILE A 195 -15.95 6.10 14.09
CA ILE A 195 -15.60 5.49 12.80
C ILE A 195 -16.26 6.26 11.65
N HIS A 196 -15.89 5.99 10.40
CA HIS A 196 -16.42 6.66 9.21
C HIS A 196 -17.94 6.81 9.27
N SER A 197 -18.41 8.03 9.00
CA SER A 197 -19.81 8.44 9.05
C SER A 197 -20.48 8.47 10.43
N SER A 198 -19.76 8.26 11.53
CA SER A 198 -20.39 8.28 12.86
C SER A 198 -20.74 9.69 13.37
N ASP A 199 -20.22 10.73 12.74
CA ASP A 199 -20.58 12.14 12.95
C ASP A 199 -21.78 12.60 12.11
N MET A 200 -22.20 11.81 11.12
CA MET A 200 -23.34 12.11 10.25
C MET A 200 -24.63 12.43 11.02
N PRO A 201 -25.02 11.71 12.09
CA PRO A 201 -26.21 12.05 12.87
C PRO A 201 -26.29 13.53 13.30
N PHE A 202 -25.15 14.15 13.63
CA PHE A 202 -25.05 15.57 14.00
C PHE A 202 -25.00 16.49 12.79
N PHE A 203 -24.37 16.05 11.70
CA PHE A 203 -24.21 16.84 10.49
C PHE A 203 -25.50 16.93 9.65
N ILE A 204 -26.22 15.82 9.47
CA ILE A 204 -27.47 15.76 8.67
C ILE A 204 -28.75 15.82 9.51
N GLY A 205 -28.63 15.95 10.85
CA GLY A 205 -29.78 16.07 11.75
C GLY A 205 -30.60 14.78 11.86
N LEU A 206 -29.97 13.62 11.69
CA LEU A 206 -30.60 12.32 11.91
C LEU A 206 -30.46 11.93 13.39
N HIS A 207 -31.40 12.40 14.20
CA HIS A 207 -31.46 12.09 15.64
C HIS A 207 -31.99 10.66 15.86
N MET A 208 -31.15 9.66 15.57
CA MET A 208 -31.50 8.23 15.66
C MET A 208 -31.78 7.73 17.08
N ARG A 209 -31.44 8.53 18.09
CA ARG A 209 -31.68 8.28 19.51
C ARG A 209 -31.90 9.59 20.24
N ASN A 210 -32.35 9.50 21.49
CA ASN A 210 -32.31 10.65 22.39
C ASN A 210 -30.86 11.04 22.64
N PHE A 211 -30.58 12.34 22.48
CA PHE A 211 -29.27 12.91 22.69
C PHE A 211 -29.03 13.10 24.19
N THR A 212 -27.83 12.76 24.63
CA THR A 212 -27.30 13.17 25.93
C THR A 212 -26.94 14.65 25.89
N ALA A 213 -26.62 15.25 27.04
CA ALA A 213 -26.16 16.64 27.06
C ALA A 213 -24.88 16.87 26.24
N ASP A 214 -23.99 15.86 26.19
CA ASP A 214 -22.77 15.88 25.38
C ASP A 214 -23.11 15.83 23.88
N ASP A 215 -24.05 14.95 23.48
CA ASP A 215 -24.53 14.86 22.10
C ASP A 215 -25.18 16.16 21.64
N GLU A 216 -26.04 16.77 22.47
CA GLU A 216 -26.65 18.05 22.14
C GLU A 216 -25.63 19.19 21.99
N LEU A 217 -24.51 19.12 22.72
CA LEU A 217 -23.42 20.07 22.57
C LEU A 217 -22.75 19.91 21.20
N VAL A 218 -22.46 18.67 20.80
CA VAL A 218 -21.89 18.33 19.49
C VAL A 218 -22.86 18.71 18.37
N ASP A 219 -24.14 18.39 18.49
CA ASP A 219 -25.19 18.70 17.53
C ASP A 219 -25.29 20.21 17.26
N ARG A 220 -25.37 21.02 18.32
CA ARG A 220 -25.37 22.48 18.21
C ARG A 220 -24.09 23.00 17.58
N PHE A 221 -22.95 22.39 17.87
CA PHE A 221 -21.68 22.75 17.24
C PHE A 221 -21.71 22.51 15.73
N TYR A 222 -22.10 21.32 15.26
CA TYR A 222 -22.19 21.02 13.83
C TYR A 222 -23.17 21.96 13.12
N ALA A 223 -24.40 22.06 13.61
CA ALA A 223 -25.42 22.90 13.02
C ALA A 223 -24.97 24.36 12.88
N LYS A 224 -24.41 24.93 13.95
CA LYS A 224 -23.97 26.33 13.95
C LYS A 224 -22.72 26.54 13.08
N SER A 225 -21.72 25.68 13.20
CA SER A 225 -20.44 25.83 12.53
C SER A 225 -20.57 25.76 11.02
N PHE A 226 -21.32 24.79 10.51
CA PHE A 226 -21.50 24.61 9.08
C PHE A 226 -22.39 25.69 8.47
N ILE A 227 -23.49 26.09 9.15
CA ILE A 227 -24.32 27.22 8.69
C ILE A 227 -23.50 28.51 8.62
N ASN A 228 -22.68 28.80 9.65
CA ASN A 228 -21.80 29.96 9.63
C ASN A 228 -20.84 29.91 8.43
N PHE A 229 -20.19 28.76 8.21
CA PHE A 229 -19.25 28.58 7.11
C PHE A 229 -19.90 28.79 5.74
N ILE A 230 -21.08 28.21 5.51
CA ILE A 230 -21.86 28.37 4.27
C ILE A 230 -22.20 29.85 4.01
N HIS A 231 -22.43 30.63 5.07
CA HIS A 231 -22.64 32.08 4.98
C HIS A 231 -21.35 32.91 4.91
N GLY A 232 -20.19 32.28 4.68
CA GLY A 232 -18.91 32.96 4.58
C GLY A 232 -18.38 33.51 5.91
N ARG A 233 -18.91 33.02 7.03
CA ARG A 233 -18.49 33.41 8.38
C ARG A 233 -17.51 32.38 8.94
N LYS A 234 -16.80 32.77 9.99
CA LYS A 234 -15.98 31.84 10.78
C LYS A 234 -16.90 30.74 11.37
N PRO A 235 -16.59 29.44 11.22
CA PRO A 235 -17.48 28.35 11.66
C PRO A 235 -17.86 28.50 13.14
N ASP A 236 -16.85 28.55 14.01
CA ASP A 236 -17.03 28.91 15.41
C ASP A 236 -16.08 30.05 15.80
N LYS A 237 -16.47 30.85 16.81
CA LYS A 237 -15.68 31.98 17.30
C LYS A 237 -14.26 31.56 17.72
N ASP A 238 -14.11 30.36 18.26
CA ASP A 238 -12.84 29.90 18.83
C ASP A 238 -12.08 29.01 17.84
N TRP A 239 -12.72 28.48 16.79
CA TRP A 239 -12.08 27.63 15.77
C TRP A 239 -11.09 28.38 14.87
N LEU A 240 -9.79 28.19 15.08
CA LEU A 240 -8.77 28.89 14.31
C LEU A 240 -8.63 28.31 12.88
N PRO A 241 -8.37 29.16 11.87
CA PRO A 241 -7.94 28.67 10.56
C PRO A 241 -6.70 27.78 10.67
N PHE A 242 -6.57 26.84 9.75
CA PHE A 242 -5.46 25.90 9.65
C PHE A 242 -4.15 26.63 9.33
N ASP A 243 -3.16 26.46 10.22
CA ASP A 243 -1.78 26.90 10.07
C ASP A 243 -0.90 25.66 9.77
N PRO A 244 -0.37 25.53 8.55
CA PRO A 244 0.44 24.38 8.15
C PRO A 244 1.67 24.14 9.03
N SER A 245 2.21 25.20 9.67
CA SER A 245 3.39 25.09 10.54
C SER A 245 3.08 24.47 11.90
N LYS A 246 1.80 24.53 12.33
CA LYS A 246 1.33 24.01 13.62
C LYS A 246 0.46 22.77 13.49
N ARG A 247 -0.05 22.52 12.28
CA ARG A 247 -1.09 21.51 11.98
C ARG A 247 -2.22 21.57 13.01
N ASN A 248 -2.67 22.78 13.33
CA ASN A 248 -3.76 22.94 14.27
C ASN A 248 -5.06 22.42 13.67
N TYR A 249 -5.88 21.80 14.51
CA TYR A 249 -7.18 21.29 14.13
C TYR A 249 -8.16 21.53 15.28
N TYR A 250 -9.45 21.47 14.99
CA TYR A 250 -10.49 21.58 15.99
C TYR A 250 -10.96 20.19 16.37
N SER A 251 -10.64 19.76 17.58
CA SER A 251 -11.14 18.49 18.12
C SER A 251 -12.56 18.73 18.63
N VAL A 252 -13.51 18.00 18.06
CA VAL A 252 -14.92 17.99 18.46
C VAL A 252 -15.10 16.83 19.43
N GLU A 253 -14.67 17.09 20.66
CA GLU A 253 -14.89 16.25 21.83
C GLU A 253 -15.81 16.94 22.83
N ALA A 254 -16.70 16.16 23.45
CA ALA A 254 -17.62 16.64 24.47
C ALA A 254 -17.65 15.69 25.66
N ASN A 255 -17.38 16.23 26.85
CA ASN A 255 -17.70 15.59 28.11
C ASN A 255 -17.93 16.69 29.15
N ILE A 256 -19.18 17.08 29.33
CA ILE A 256 -19.57 18.22 30.18
C ILE A 256 -19.19 17.95 31.64
N GLU A 257 -19.32 16.71 32.12
CA GLU A 257 -18.95 16.33 33.49
C GLU A 257 -17.47 16.53 33.78
N LYS A 258 -16.60 16.25 32.80
CA LYS A 258 -15.15 16.45 32.89
C LYS A 258 -14.70 17.85 32.43
N GLY A 259 -15.63 18.71 32.01
CA GLY A 259 -15.33 20.03 31.48
C GLY A 259 -14.57 20.00 30.15
N ILE A 260 -14.77 18.95 29.35
CA ILE A 260 -14.19 18.80 28.01
C ILE A 260 -15.18 19.37 27.00
N PHE A 261 -14.70 20.28 26.17
CA PHE A 261 -15.46 20.98 25.15
C PHE A 261 -14.67 21.03 23.84
N PRO A 262 -15.35 21.20 22.69
CA PRO A 262 -14.68 21.36 21.41
C PRO A 262 -13.65 22.48 21.45
N SER A 263 -12.44 22.21 20.97
CA SER A 263 -11.30 23.11 21.14
C SER A 263 -10.22 22.92 20.09
N ASN A 264 -9.36 23.93 19.92
CA ASN A 264 -8.18 23.79 19.04
C ASN A 264 -7.12 22.92 19.72
N LYS A 265 -6.59 21.99 18.93
CA LYS A 265 -5.44 21.15 19.25
C LYS A 265 -4.33 21.43 18.23
N LEU A 266 -3.15 20.89 18.48
CA LEU A 266 -1.96 21.02 17.64
C LEU A 266 -1.52 19.64 17.14
N ASP A 267 -0.60 19.63 16.17
CA ASP A 267 0.11 18.43 15.73
C ASP A 267 -0.79 17.31 15.15
N TYR A 268 -1.87 17.67 14.44
CA TYR A 268 -2.81 16.72 13.83
C TYR A 268 -2.10 15.54 13.15
N HIS A 269 -2.21 14.36 13.77
CA HIS A 269 -1.63 13.08 13.34
C HIS A 269 -0.20 13.15 12.81
N SER A 270 0.66 13.97 13.42
CA SER A 270 1.94 14.35 12.80
C SER A 270 2.86 13.17 12.48
N GLU A 271 2.93 12.14 13.32
CA GLU A 271 3.73 10.94 13.03
C GLU A 271 3.28 10.23 11.73
N ILE A 272 1.97 10.07 11.56
CA ILE A 272 1.38 9.44 10.38
C ILE A 272 1.58 10.33 9.15
N VAL A 273 1.27 11.62 9.30
CA VAL A 273 1.38 12.59 8.21
C VAL A 273 2.83 12.71 7.75
N ASP A 274 3.80 12.74 8.66
CA ASP A 274 5.23 12.81 8.34
C ASP A 274 5.72 11.54 7.66
N TYR A 275 5.24 10.38 8.11
CA TYR A 275 5.56 9.11 7.46
C TYR A 275 5.15 9.14 5.98
N TRP A 276 3.94 9.60 5.66
CA TRP A 276 3.46 9.66 4.29
C TRP A 276 4.10 10.79 3.46
N LEU A 277 4.09 12.02 3.98
CA LEU A 277 4.53 13.20 3.24
C LEU A 277 6.05 13.34 3.14
N HIS A 278 6.80 12.73 4.04
CA HIS A 278 8.26 12.74 4.01
C HIS A 278 8.81 11.36 3.63
N ASN A 279 8.64 10.35 4.49
CA ASN A 279 9.35 9.08 4.29
C ASN A 279 8.91 8.34 3.01
N MET A 280 7.60 8.21 2.80
CA MET A 280 7.08 7.47 1.64
C MET A 280 7.24 8.26 0.34
N THR A 281 7.08 9.58 0.40
CA THR A 281 7.31 10.45 -0.76
C THR A 281 8.79 10.49 -1.18
N GLU A 282 9.72 10.52 -0.23
CA GLU A 282 11.16 10.42 -0.54
C GLU A 282 11.53 9.05 -1.13
N PHE A 283 10.96 7.97 -0.58
CA PHE A 283 11.15 6.63 -1.13
C PHE A 283 10.62 6.54 -2.56
N ASP A 284 9.38 6.98 -2.82
CA ASP A 284 8.79 6.99 -4.16
C ASP A 284 9.68 7.73 -5.19
N ARG A 285 10.21 8.89 -4.83
CA ARG A 285 11.14 9.67 -5.68
C ARG A 285 12.47 8.96 -5.90
N SER A 286 12.96 8.19 -4.93
CA SER A 286 14.22 7.46 -5.07
C SER A 286 14.13 6.35 -6.12
N LEU A 287 12.96 5.72 -6.28
CA LEU A 287 12.73 4.67 -7.27
C LEU A 287 12.85 5.21 -8.71
N SER A 288 12.33 6.41 -9.00
CA SER A 288 12.54 7.07 -10.30
C SER A 288 14.02 7.31 -10.59
N ARG A 289 14.77 7.76 -9.58
CA ARG A 289 16.21 8.08 -9.73
C ARG A 289 17.05 6.83 -9.97
N GLU A 290 16.71 5.72 -9.32
CA GLU A 290 17.37 4.43 -9.54
C GLU A 290 17.05 3.87 -10.93
N ALA A 291 15.80 3.99 -11.40
CA ALA A 291 15.41 3.62 -12.75
C ALA A 291 16.12 4.46 -13.82
N ASP A 292 16.21 5.78 -13.64
CA ASP A 292 16.97 6.68 -14.52
C ASP A 292 18.47 6.38 -14.51
N THR A 293 19.03 6.05 -13.33
CA THR A 293 20.44 5.68 -13.20
C THR A 293 20.72 4.33 -13.87
N GLN A 294 19.78 3.38 -13.81
CA GLN A 294 19.89 2.10 -14.52
C GLN A 294 19.77 2.29 -16.04
N LEU A 295 18.83 3.10 -16.52
CA LEU A 295 18.71 3.50 -17.94
C LEU A 295 19.96 4.22 -18.45
N LEU A 296 20.52 5.15 -17.65
CA LEU A 296 21.77 5.82 -17.96
C LEU A 296 22.96 4.85 -17.90
N SER A 297 22.96 3.87 -16.99
CA SER A 297 24.00 2.83 -16.94
C SER A 297 23.91 1.86 -18.12
N GLU A 298 22.71 1.52 -18.60
CA GLU A 298 22.50 0.73 -19.82
C GLU A 298 22.89 1.51 -21.09
N GLN A 299 22.77 2.84 -21.08
CA GLN A 299 23.29 3.70 -22.16
C GLN A 299 24.80 3.94 -22.08
N VAL A 300 25.42 3.80 -20.91
CA VAL A 300 26.87 4.00 -20.71
C VAL A 300 27.66 2.68 -20.78
N ASP A 301 27.02 1.51 -20.60
CA ASP A 301 27.66 0.21 -20.81
C ASP A 301 27.63 -0.25 -22.27
N VAL A 302 28.34 0.50 -23.12
CA VAL A 302 29.07 -0.08 -24.25
C VAL A 302 30.53 -0.28 -23.83
N THR A 303 30.75 -1.04 -22.76
CA THR A 303 32.06 -1.68 -22.50
C THR A 303 31.87 -3.11 -22.00
N PRO A 304 32.54 -4.12 -22.60
CA PRO A 304 32.24 -5.53 -22.35
C PRO A 304 32.94 -6.03 -21.07
N GLY A 305 32.46 -5.58 -19.89
CA GLY A 305 33.00 -6.02 -18.59
C GLY A 305 32.28 -7.23 -18.00
N PHE A 306 30.96 -7.31 -18.16
CA PHE A 306 30.13 -8.27 -17.43
C PHE A 306 30.09 -9.68 -18.06
N SER A 307 30.42 -9.80 -19.36
CA SER A 307 30.44 -11.09 -20.06
C SER A 307 31.58 -11.99 -19.58
N ILE A 308 32.74 -11.43 -19.20
CA ILE A 308 33.94 -12.22 -18.90
C ILE A 308 33.76 -13.01 -17.59
N PHE A 309 33.11 -12.41 -16.58
CA PHE A 309 32.94 -13.06 -15.28
C PHE A 309 31.93 -14.22 -15.32
N ARG A 310 30.84 -14.06 -16.06
CA ARG A 310 29.87 -15.16 -16.30
C ARG A 310 30.48 -16.28 -17.11
N THR A 311 31.21 -15.97 -18.19
CA THR A 311 31.90 -17.01 -18.98
C THR A 311 32.97 -17.74 -18.16
N ALA A 312 33.73 -17.03 -17.33
CA ALA A 312 34.72 -17.64 -16.44
C ALA A 312 34.08 -18.54 -15.37
N LEU A 313 32.98 -18.08 -14.75
CA LEU A 313 32.25 -18.86 -13.75
C LEU A 313 31.60 -20.10 -14.37
N SER A 314 31.00 -19.98 -15.55
CA SER A 314 30.44 -21.13 -16.29
C SER A 314 31.52 -22.12 -16.71
N ALA A 315 32.68 -21.66 -17.16
CA ALA A 315 33.80 -22.54 -17.49
C ALA A 315 34.35 -23.28 -16.25
N LEU A 316 34.40 -22.60 -15.10
CA LEU A 316 34.86 -23.18 -13.84
C LEU A 316 33.88 -24.25 -13.32
N LEU A 317 32.57 -23.96 -13.36
CA LEU A 317 31.53 -24.91 -12.97
C LEU A 317 31.48 -26.12 -13.90
N PHE A 318 31.66 -25.90 -15.22
CA PHE A 318 31.75 -26.98 -16.19
C PHE A 318 33.00 -27.86 -15.92
N GLY A 319 34.15 -27.26 -15.66
CA GLY A 319 35.38 -27.99 -15.29
C GLY A 319 35.22 -28.83 -14.02
N LEU A 320 34.57 -28.30 -12.99
CA LEU A 320 34.26 -29.02 -11.75
C LEU A 320 33.33 -30.21 -12.00
N SER A 321 32.29 -30.03 -12.83
CA SER A 321 31.37 -31.12 -13.18
C SER A 321 32.08 -32.26 -13.92
N LEU A 322 33.01 -31.92 -14.83
CA LEU A 322 33.76 -32.90 -15.61
C LEU A 322 34.74 -33.69 -14.73
N ALA A 323 35.39 -33.02 -13.77
CA ALA A 323 36.24 -33.67 -12.77
C ALA A 323 35.45 -34.67 -11.92
N LEU A 324 34.23 -34.31 -11.50
CA LEU A 324 33.37 -35.15 -10.67
C LEU A 324 32.94 -36.42 -11.43
N VAL A 325 32.58 -36.28 -12.72
CA VAL A 325 32.29 -37.41 -13.60
C VAL A 325 33.51 -38.32 -13.77
N PHE A 326 34.71 -37.74 -13.91
CA PHE A 326 35.95 -38.51 -14.02
C PHE A 326 36.25 -39.31 -12.75
N PHE A 327 36.05 -38.72 -11.56
CA PHE A 327 36.20 -39.44 -10.29
C PHE A 327 35.21 -40.59 -10.13
N ILE A 328 33.96 -40.40 -10.54
CA ILE A 328 32.94 -41.46 -10.52
C ILE A 328 33.36 -42.60 -11.47
N LEU A 329 33.82 -42.27 -12.68
CA LEU A 329 34.32 -43.27 -13.64
C LEU A 329 35.52 -44.04 -13.09
N MET A 330 36.49 -43.36 -12.48
CA MET A 330 37.66 -44.02 -11.86
C MET A 330 37.26 -44.94 -10.70
N ALA A 331 36.28 -44.54 -9.87
CA ALA A 331 35.76 -45.37 -8.79
C ALA A 331 35.05 -46.63 -9.34
N VAL A 332 34.25 -46.47 -10.40
CA VAL A 332 33.59 -47.60 -11.08
C VAL A 332 34.64 -48.53 -11.70
N TRP A 333 35.69 -48.00 -12.33
CA TRP A 333 36.76 -48.81 -12.91
C TRP A 333 37.55 -49.57 -11.84
N ALA A 334 37.76 -48.98 -10.66
CA ALA A 334 38.37 -49.66 -9.53
C ALA A 334 37.53 -50.85 -9.02
N THR A 335 36.19 -50.79 -9.14
CA THR A 335 35.31 -51.92 -8.78
C THR A 335 35.31 -53.06 -9.80
N PHE A 336 35.75 -52.81 -11.04
CA PHE A 336 35.89 -53.83 -12.08
C PHE A 336 37.31 -54.36 -12.24
N SER A 337 38.28 -53.86 -11.46
CA SER A 337 39.64 -54.40 -11.45
C SER A 337 39.62 -55.79 -10.79
N PRO A 338 40.10 -56.86 -11.45
CA PRO A 338 40.08 -58.21 -10.90
C PRO A 338 40.83 -58.27 -9.57
N GLN A 339 40.18 -58.80 -8.52
CA GLN A 339 40.86 -59.12 -7.27
C GLN A 339 41.83 -60.29 -7.53
N ASP A 340 43.09 -60.12 -7.14
CA ASP A 340 44.09 -61.18 -7.16
C ASP A 340 43.60 -62.42 -6.38
N PRO A 341 43.90 -63.64 -6.83
CA PRO A 341 43.45 -64.87 -6.18
C PRO A 341 44.18 -65.12 -4.85
N PRO A 342 43.57 -65.90 -3.94
CA PRO A 342 44.05 -66.05 -2.57
C PRO A 342 45.31 -66.92 -2.52
N ASN A 343 46.41 -66.36 -2.02
CA ASN A 343 47.63 -67.12 -1.77
C ASN A 343 47.50 -67.93 -0.47
N HIS A 344 47.72 -69.23 -0.62
CA HIS A 344 47.93 -70.18 0.47
C HIS A 344 49.29 -69.95 1.16
N GLU A 345 49.28 -70.21 2.46
CA GLU A 345 50.37 -70.67 3.33
C GLU A 345 51.62 -69.80 3.54
N GLN A 346 51.62 -69.20 4.74
CA GLN A 346 52.69 -69.01 5.73
C GLN A 346 54.17 -69.13 5.28
N VAL A 347 55.00 -68.20 5.75
CA VAL A 347 55.93 -68.38 6.90
C VAL A 347 56.76 -67.08 7.07
N PRO A 348 57.12 -66.68 8.30
CA PRO A 348 57.55 -65.32 8.63
C PRO A 348 59.08 -65.18 8.61
N LEU A 349 59.58 -63.94 8.75
CA LEU A 349 60.57 -63.56 9.78
C LEU A 349 61.02 -62.10 9.59
N VAL A 350 60.76 -61.32 10.64
CA VAL A 350 61.73 -60.50 11.37
C VAL A 350 62.41 -59.30 10.68
N HIS A 351 62.10 -58.15 11.27
CA HIS A 351 62.92 -56.97 11.58
C HIS A 351 64.00 -56.50 10.59
N ARG A 352 64.06 -55.18 10.35
CA ARG A 352 65.01 -54.28 11.04
C ARG A 352 64.78 -52.79 10.72
N LYS A 353 64.44 -52.04 11.78
CA LYS A 353 65.00 -50.76 12.28
C LYS A 353 65.42 -49.63 11.32
N GLU A 354 64.95 -48.42 11.70
CA GLU A 354 65.69 -47.15 11.94
C GLU A 354 66.50 -46.56 10.75
N THR A 355 66.57 -45.27 10.46
CA THR A 355 66.19 -44.02 11.13
C THR A 355 66.41 -42.88 10.12
N GLN A 356 65.58 -41.84 10.20
CA GLN A 356 65.96 -40.43 10.34
C GLN A 356 66.68 -39.64 9.21
N ILE A 357 66.38 -38.34 9.24
CA ILE A 357 67.14 -37.16 8.73
C ILE A 357 66.81 -36.76 7.27
N ASN A 358 66.01 -35.72 6.99
CA ASN A 358 66.07 -34.26 7.23
C ASN A 358 66.82 -33.46 6.13
N ARG A 359 66.02 -32.56 5.51
CA ARG A 359 66.33 -31.24 4.91
C ARG A 359 67.02 -31.07 3.53
N LYS A 360 66.24 -30.35 2.69
CA LYS A 360 66.60 -29.16 1.84
C LYS A 360 67.54 -29.44 0.64
N GLN A 361 67.57 -28.70 -0.47
CA GLN A 361 67.22 -27.30 -0.78
C GLN A 361 67.25 -27.08 -2.32
N THR A 362 66.58 -26.02 -2.80
CA THR A 362 66.92 -25.19 -4.01
C THR A 362 66.70 -25.81 -5.41
N VAL A 363 65.73 -25.34 -6.21
CA VAL A 363 65.80 -24.25 -7.24
C VAL A 363 66.95 -24.37 -8.24
N ILE A 364 66.62 -24.42 -9.54
CA ILE A 364 67.27 -23.86 -10.77
C ILE A 364 66.36 -24.32 -11.94
N VAL A 365 65.60 -23.48 -12.67
CA VAL A 365 65.91 -22.41 -13.65
C VAL A 365 66.42 -22.91 -15.01
N SER A 366 65.56 -22.73 -16.03
CA SER A 366 65.85 -22.41 -17.44
C SER A 366 66.57 -23.49 -18.29
N SER A 367 66.59 -23.50 -19.62
CA SER A 367 65.80 -22.96 -20.73
C SER A 367 66.56 -23.36 -22.02
N LEU A 368 65.90 -23.26 -23.18
CA LEU A 368 66.45 -23.24 -24.55
C LEU A 368 67.14 -24.53 -25.09
N LYS A 369 66.63 -25.19 -26.15
CA LYS A 369 66.46 -24.80 -27.57
C LYS A 369 67.76 -24.97 -28.40
N ARG A 370 67.89 -26.07 -29.15
CA ARG A 370 68.07 -26.13 -30.62
C ARG A 370 68.33 -27.59 -31.07
N ARG A 371 68.07 -27.78 -32.36
CA ARG A 371 68.31 -28.97 -33.20
C ARG A 371 69.58 -29.72 -32.90
#